data_AF-F8Q8U1-F1
#
_entry.id   AF-F8Q8U1-F1
#
_cell.length_a   1.000
_cell.length_b   1.000
_cell.length_c   1.000
_cell.angle_alpha   90.00
_cell.angle_beta   90.00
_cell.angle_gamma   90.00
#
_symmetry.space_group_name_H-M   'P 1'
#
loop_
_entity.id
_entity.type
_entity.pdbx_description
1 polymer ?
#
loop_
_entity_poly.entity_id
_entity_poly.type
_entity_poly.pdbx_seq_one_letter_code
_entity_poly.pdbx_strand_id
1 'polypeptide(L)'
;HFSNGVSYMRQMTGCKHRDIQRTIACATAGAAPPGFICTICALVDFIYQAQAPVYTKKTIQAMVSSLQEFHCKKQAVLDAGGHHGTKGNILNHFQIPKLKLFQHFASSIKS
;
A
#
# COMPACT_ATOMS: atom_id res chain seq x y z
N HIS A 1 -17.95 -28.90 5.19
CA HIS A 1 -17.16 -28.74 3.97
C HIS A 1 -17.24 -27.27 3.56
N PHE A 2 -16.23 -26.45 3.90
CA PHE A 2 -16.15 -25.07 3.41
C PHE A 2 -15.50 -25.12 2.02
N SER A 3 -16.33 -25.11 0.98
CA SER A 3 -15.86 -25.14 -0.42
C SER A 3 -15.58 -23.76 -1.00
N ASN A 4 -15.92 -22.68 -0.31
CA ASN A 4 -15.67 -21.30 -0.74
C ASN A 4 -15.13 -20.49 0.44
N GLY A 5 -13.91 -19.98 0.34
CA GLY A 5 -13.27 -19.27 1.44
C GLY A 5 -12.23 -18.26 1.01
N VAL A 6 -12.61 -17.25 0.21
CA VAL A 6 -11.88 -15.98 0.26
C VAL A 6 -12.30 -15.33 1.56
N SER A 7 -11.47 -15.45 2.59
CA SER A 7 -11.74 -14.87 3.90
C SER A 7 -12.02 -13.37 3.74
N TYR A 8 -13.26 -13.01 4.04
CA TYR A 8 -13.71 -11.63 4.21
C TYR A 8 -12.77 -10.98 5.24
N MET A 9 -11.83 -10.15 4.79
CA MET A 9 -10.95 -9.36 5.66
C MET A 9 -11.80 -8.29 6.36
N ARG A 10 -12.52 -8.73 7.37
CA ARG A 10 -13.36 -7.92 8.25
C ARG A 10 -12.43 -7.20 9.22
N GLN A 11 -12.07 -5.98 8.85
CA GLN A 11 -11.33 -5.01 9.65
C GLN A 11 -9.92 -5.46 10.08
N MET A 12 -8.91 -4.84 9.48
CA MET A 12 -7.58 -4.77 10.08
C MET A 12 -7.65 -3.86 11.30
N THR A 13 -7.47 -4.43 12.49
CA THR A 13 -7.20 -3.64 13.70
C THR A 13 -5.77 -3.08 13.65
N GLY A 14 -5.50 -1.97 14.33
CA GLY A 14 -4.18 -1.33 14.33
C GLY A 14 -3.02 -2.28 14.72
N CYS A 15 -3.28 -3.30 15.56
CA CYS A 15 -2.30 -4.33 15.89
C CYS A 15 -1.91 -5.19 14.68
N LYS A 16 -2.88 -5.72 13.94
CA LYS A 16 -2.61 -6.53 12.73
C LYS A 16 -1.85 -5.74 11.68
N HIS A 17 -2.16 -4.45 11.56
CA HIS A 17 -1.46 -3.55 10.66
C HIS A 17 0.02 -3.40 11.04
N ARG A 18 0.31 -3.13 12.33
CA ARG A 18 1.67 -3.04 12.87
C ARG A 18 2.44 -4.35 12.72
N ASP A 19 1.77 -5.48 12.90
CA ASP A 19 2.37 -6.80 12.72
C ASP A 19 2.75 -7.07 11.26
N ILE A 20 1.92 -6.63 10.31
CA ILE A 20 2.26 -6.72 8.88
C ILE A 20 3.46 -5.83 8.54
N GLN A 21 3.49 -4.58 9.02
CA GLN A 21 4.64 -3.70 8.80
C GLN A 21 5.92 -4.28 9.41
N ARG A 22 5.85 -4.82 10.63
CA ARG A 22 6.99 -5.47 11.28
C ARG A 22 7.44 -6.71 10.51
N THR A 23 6.49 -7.53 10.04
CA THR A 23 6.81 -8.74 9.27
C THR A 23 7.49 -8.37 7.95
N ILE A 24 7.01 -7.34 7.24
CA ILE A 24 7.63 -6.84 6.01
C ILE A 24 9.04 -6.33 6.31
N ALA A 25 9.20 -5.48 7.32
CA ALA A 25 10.51 -4.94 7.70
C ALA A 25 11.50 -6.05 8.11
N CYS A 26 11.05 -7.04 8.89
CA CYS A 26 11.86 -8.18 9.30
C CYS A 26 12.24 -9.09 8.12
N ALA A 27 11.29 -9.43 7.25
CA ALA A 27 11.53 -10.30 6.10
C ALA A 27 12.46 -9.65 5.05
N THR A 28 12.54 -8.33 5.03
CA THR A 28 13.37 -7.56 4.08
C THR A 28 14.64 -6.98 4.70
N ALA A 29 14.88 -7.20 6.00
CA ALA A 29 16.07 -6.73 6.68
C ALA A 29 17.34 -7.28 6.01
N GLY A 30 18.12 -6.39 5.39
CA GLY A 30 19.34 -6.74 4.65
C GLY A 30 19.13 -7.26 3.22
N ALA A 31 17.88 -7.55 2.81
CA ALA A 31 17.55 -8.10 1.49
C ALA A 31 16.95 -7.06 0.52
N ALA A 32 16.33 -6.00 1.02
CA ALA A 32 15.73 -4.96 0.19
C ALA A 32 16.28 -3.57 0.53
N PRO A 33 16.41 -2.67 -0.47
CA PRO A 33 16.78 -1.28 -0.22
C PRO A 33 15.78 -0.60 0.74
N PRO A 34 16.22 0.33 1.61
CA PRO A 34 15.32 1.04 2.52
C PRO A 34 14.13 1.72 1.80
N GLY A 35 14.36 2.23 0.58
CA GLY A 35 13.31 2.83 -0.24
C GLY A 35 12.22 1.83 -0.67
N PHE A 36 12.58 0.57 -0.91
CA PHE A 36 11.62 -0.50 -1.19
C PHE A 36 10.72 -0.72 0.02
N ILE A 37 11.33 -0.87 1.20
CA ILE A 37 10.62 -1.12 2.47
C ILE A 37 9.66 0.03 2.78
N CYS A 38 10.12 1.28 2.68
CA CYS A 38 9.28 2.47 2.87
C CYS A 38 8.10 2.51 1.89
N THR A 39 8.32 2.16 0.61
CA THR A 39 7.25 2.15 -0.39
C THR A 39 6.15 1.14 -0.04
N ILE A 40 6.55 -0.06 0.38
CA ILE A 40 5.60 -1.11 0.77
C ILE A 40 4.85 -0.69 2.05
N CYS A 41 5.55 -0.17 3.06
CA CYS A 41 4.92 0.34 4.29
C CYS A 41 3.89 1.43 3.98
N ALA A 42 4.24 2.42 3.15
CA ALA A 42 3.34 3.50 2.74
C ALA A 42 2.07 2.98 2.04
N LEU A 43 2.19 1.91 1.23
CA LEU A 43 1.04 1.27 0.60
C LEU A 43 0.14 0.57 1.64
N VAL A 44 0.75 -0.14 2.60
CA VAL A 44 0.04 -0.81 3.69
C VAL A 44 -0.69 0.18 4.60
N ASP A 45 -0.03 1.29 4.96
CA ASP A 45 -0.61 2.40 5.73
C ASP A 45 -1.84 2.98 5.04
N PHE A 46 -1.74 3.26 3.73
CA PHE A 46 -2.88 3.76 2.99
C PHE A 46 -4.05 2.76 3.00
N ILE A 47 -3.78 1.48 2.73
CA ILE A 47 -4.83 0.44 2.67
C ILE A 47 -5.55 0.34 4.01
N TYR A 48 -4.82 0.50 5.11
CA TYR A 48 -5.40 0.57 6.45
C TYR A 48 -6.31 1.79 6.61
N GLN A 49 -5.84 2.98 6.23
CA GLN A 49 -6.64 4.20 6.35
C GLN A 49 -7.87 4.21 5.43
N ALA A 50 -7.78 3.61 4.24
CA ALA A 50 -8.89 3.43 3.30
C ALA A 50 -9.96 2.42 3.79
N GLN A 51 -9.68 1.67 4.85
CA GLN A 51 -10.65 0.79 5.49
C GLN A 51 -11.36 1.46 6.68
N ALA A 52 -11.07 2.74 6.96
CA ALA A 52 -11.72 3.46 8.03
C ALA A 52 -13.24 3.52 7.80
N PRO A 53 -14.07 3.27 8.83
CA PRO A 53 -15.53 3.32 8.70
C PRO A 53 -16.04 4.74 8.46
N VAL A 54 -15.27 5.75 8.89
CA VAL A 54 -15.56 7.18 8.71
C VAL A 54 -14.28 7.91 8.36
N TYR A 55 -14.33 8.76 7.33
CA TYR A 55 -13.22 9.61 6.94
C TYR A 55 -13.29 10.95 7.65
N THR A 56 -12.32 11.21 8.51
CA THR A 56 -12.10 12.53 9.11
C THR A 56 -11.05 13.29 8.31
N LYS A 57 -10.95 14.61 8.49
CA LYS A 57 -9.85 15.41 7.92
C LYS A 57 -8.47 14.81 8.23
N LYS A 58 -8.30 14.28 9.45
CA LYS A 58 -7.06 13.61 9.88
C LYS A 58 -6.81 12.31 9.11
N THR A 59 -7.83 11.47 8.92
CA THR A 59 -7.73 10.23 8.14
C THR A 59 -7.36 10.55 6.68
N ILE A 60 -8.01 11.55 6.09
CA ILE A 60 -7.74 12.01 4.72
C ILE A 60 -6.30 12.52 4.59
N GLN A 61 -5.84 13.34 5.55
CA GLN A 61 -4.47 13.86 5.54
C GLN A 61 -3.44 12.74 5.64
N ALA A 62 -3.68 11.75 6.51
CA ALA A 62 -2.81 10.58 6.62
C ALA A 62 -2.78 9.77 5.32
N MET A 63 -3.92 9.58 4.64
CA MET A 63 -3.97 8.93 3.32
C MET A 63 -3.18 9.70 2.26
N VAL A 64 -3.25 11.03 2.25
CA VAL A 64 -2.47 11.88 1.35
C VAL A 64 -0.98 11.75 1.62
N SER A 65 -0.56 11.76 2.88
CA SER A 65 0.85 11.61 3.26
C SER A 65 1.41 10.24 2.85
N SER A 66 0.68 9.16 3.12
CA SER A 66 1.08 7.81 2.66
C SER A 66 1.19 7.73 1.13
N LEU A 67 0.30 8.43 0.41
CA LEU A 67 0.35 8.48 -1.05
C LEU A 67 1.56 9.27 -1.57
N GLN A 68 1.88 10.40 -0.95
CA GLN A 68 3.08 11.18 -1.27
C GLN A 68 4.35 10.36 -1.04
N GLU A 69 4.44 9.68 0.11
CA GLU A 69 5.58 8.83 0.44
C GLU A 69 5.75 7.69 -0.57
N PHE A 70 4.66 7.02 -0.92
CA PHE A 70 4.65 6.01 -1.98
C PHE A 70 5.15 6.59 -3.31
N HIS A 71 4.65 7.75 -3.74
CA HIS A 71 5.08 8.37 -4.99
C HIS A 71 6.55 8.80 -5.00
N CYS A 72 7.09 9.27 -3.87
CA CYS A 72 8.50 9.63 -3.74
C CYS A 72 9.43 8.42 -3.77
N LYS A 73 8.94 7.24 -3.33
CA LYS A 73 9.79 6.05 -3.14
C LYS A 73 9.55 4.93 -4.15
N LYS A 74 8.44 4.95 -4.91
CA LYS A 74 8.06 3.89 -5.88
C LYS A 74 9.15 3.56 -6.91
N GLN A 75 10.03 4.50 -7.24
CA GLN A 75 11.13 4.24 -8.16
C GLN A 75 12.09 3.19 -7.61
N ALA A 76 12.35 3.19 -6.30
CA ALA A 76 13.17 2.17 -5.65
C ALA A 76 12.57 0.76 -5.76
N VAL A 77 11.25 0.63 -5.89
CA VAL A 77 10.58 -0.66 -6.14
C VAL A 77 10.78 -1.11 -7.58
N LEU A 78 10.74 -0.18 -8.54
CA LEU A 78 11.02 -0.48 -9.94
C LEU A 78 12.47 -0.87 -10.15
N ASP A 79 13.40 -0.12 -9.56
CA ASP A 79 14.85 -0.34 -9.67
C ASP A 79 15.27 -1.68 -9.04
N ALA A 80 14.55 -2.13 -8.00
CA ALA A 80 14.74 -3.44 -7.38
C ALA A 80 14.06 -4.59 -8.15
N GLY A 81 13.41 -4.33 -9.29
CA GLY A 81 12.65 -5.34 -10.05
C GLY A 81 11.41 -5.84 -9.32
N GLY A 82 10.91 -5.11 -8.32
CA GLY A 82 9.84 -5.58 -7.43
C GLY A 82 8.44 -5.56 -8.03
N HIS A 83 8.26 -5.04 -9.25
CA HIS A 83 6.96 -4.90 -9.89
C HIS A 83 6.94 -5.62 -11.23
N HIS A 84 6.54 -6.89 -11.22
CA HIS A 84 6.40 -7.73 -12.41
C HIS A 84 4.93 -7.91 -12.79
N GLY A 85 4.64 -7.84 -14.08
CA GLY A 85 3.35 -8.21 -14.63
C GLY A 85 3.17 -9.71 -14.76
N THR A 86 1.97 -10.13 -15.17
CA THR A 86 1.56 -11.54 -15.30
C THR A 86 2.48 -12.39 -16.19
N LYS A 87 3.34 -11.75 -17.00
CA LYS A 87 4.30 -12.40 -17.90
C LYS A 87 5.78 -12.21 -17.49
N GLY A 88 6.05 -11.76 -16.26
CA GLY A 88 7.42 -11.53 -15.77
C GLY A 88 8.07 -10.23 -16.25
N ASN A 89 7.37 -9.43 -17.05
CA ASN A 89 7.86 -8.12 -17.49
C ASN A 89 7.79 -7.11 -16.35
N ILE A 90 8.83 -6.29 -16.17
CA ILE A 90 8.79 -5.17 -15.23
C ILE A 90 7.69 -4.19 -15.66
N LEU A 91 6.73 -3.95 -14.78
CA LEU A 91 5.64 -3.01 -14.97
C LEU A 91 6.07 -1.64 -14.45
N ASN A 92 6.32 -0.70 -15.35
CA ASN A 92 6.70 0.68 -14.98
C ASN A 92 5.52 1.52 -14.43
N HIS A 93 4.33 0.94 -14.29
CA HIS A 93 3.12 1.62 -13.85
C HIS A 93 2.46 0.91 -12.66
N PHE A 94 1.99 1.66 -11.66
CA PHE A 94 1.28 1.10 -10.51
C PHE A 94 -0.25 1.15 -10.73
N GLN A 95 -0.73 0.54 -11.82
CA GLN A 95 -2.17 0.48 -12.15
C GLN A 95 -2.89 -0.62 -11.35
N ILE A 96 -2.71 -0.60 -10.03
CA ILE A 96 -3.45 -1.50 -9.15
C ILE A 96 -4.88 -0.90 -9.03
N PRO A 97 -5.96 -1.65 -9.26
CA PRO A 97 -7.32 -1.11 -9.21
C PRO A 97 -7.64 -0.39 -7.90
N LYS A 98 -7.08 -0.88 -6.78
CA LYS A 98 -7.12 -0.20 -5.48
C LYS A 98 -6.32 1.10 -5.46
N LEU A 99 -5.22 1.21 -6.20
CA LEU A 99 -4.48 2.47 -6.49
C LEU A 99 -5.28 3.47 -7.33
N LYS A 100 -6.19 3.01 -8.18
CA LYS A 100 -7.05 3.88 -8.98
C LYS A 100 -8.01 4.71 -8.11
N LEU A 101 -8.46 4.14 -6.99
CA LEU A 101 -9.19 4.87 -5.94
C LEU A 101 -8.38 6.07 -5.40
N PHE A 102 -7.04 5.96 -5.37
CA PHE A 102 -6.15 7.04 -4.92
C PHE A 102 -6.09 8.20 -5.91
N GLN A 103 -6.14 7.94 -7.22
CA GLN A 103 -6.14 9.00 -8.25
C GLN A 103 -7.42 9.84 -8.17
N HIS A 104 -8.55 9.19 -7.88
CA HIS A 104 -9.82 9.90 -7.66
C HIS A 104 -9.80 10.75 -6.38
N PHE A 105 -9.28 10.21 -5.27
CA PHE A 105 -9.17 10.98 -4.01
C PHE A 105 -8.23 12.20 -4.14
N ALA A 106 -7.05 12.03 -4.72
CA ALA A 106 -6.12 13.14 -4.91
C ALA A 106 -6.69 14.25 -5.80
N SER A 107 -7.53 13.89 -6.79
CA SER A 107 -8.22 14.83 -7.65
C SER A 107 -9.36 15.56 -6.91
N SER A 108 -10.09 14.87 -6.03
CA SER A 108 -11.17 15.48 -5.24
C SER A 108 -10.70 16.43 -4.13
N ILE A 109 -9.48 16.26 -3.61
CA ILE A 109 -8.91 17.15 -2.58
C ILE A 109 -8.37 18.47 -3.18
N LYS A 110 -8.09 18.48 -4.49
CA LYS A 110 -7.61 19.67 -5.22
C LYS A 110 -8.73 20.56 -5.77
N SER A 111 -10.01 20.22 -5.55
CA SER A 111 -11.17 20.99 -6.01
C SER A 111 -11.81 21.80 -4.90
#